data_AF-A0A7C3KVB5-F1
#
_entry.id   AF-A0A7C3KVB5-F1
#
_cell.length_a   1.000
_cell.length_b   1.000
_cell.length_c   1.000
_cell.angle_alpha   90.00
_cell.angle_beta   90.00
_cell.angle_gamma   90.00
#
_symmetry.space_group_name_H-M   'P 1'
#
loop_
_entity.id
_entity.type
_entity.pdbx_description
1 polymer ?
#
loop_
_entity_poly.entity_id
_entity_poly.type
_entity_poly.pdbx_seq_one_letter_code
_entity_poly.pdbx_strand_id
1 'polypeptide(L)'
;MNKMIAGFETVIAAATAIAATAATPANPETQWVPGTREAVSTMNTLFGPTGLIATPTAYGSEHNNIQFGALFGDDISSASGNYGIIRYVEVGGAYLDRTGASDKAVANAKVTIIPQNFRNFEVGIGVIDAFDAIDQTFYVVGSADLVTPEWRVNVRGERFSTIGLKVHAGVGNGIFDEELFAGGELLFTKNVSLVGEWDTQDFNAAIRYAHGDYFNVQIGFFKSDFFLGATTTLRF
;
A
#
# COMPACT_ATOMS: atom_id res chain seq x y z
N MET A 1 -10.43 -84.42 49.70
CA MET A 1 -9.87 -85.20 48.57
C MET A 1 -9.63 -84.25 47.40
N ASN A 2 -8.40 -84.30 46.85
CA ASN A 2 -7.86 -83.70 45.60
C ASN A 2 -7.98 -82.18 45.39
N LYS A 3 -6.89 -81.39 45.53
CA LYS A 3 -5.70 -81.17 44.65
C LYS A 3 -6.01 -80.53 43.28
N MET A 4 -5.58 -79.27 43.09
CA MET A 4 -4.46 -78.82 42.22
C MET A 4 -4.55 -77.30 41.96
N ILE A 5 -3.58 -76.48 42.39
CA ILE A 5 -2.29 -76.04 41.79
C ILE A 5 -2.40 -74.74 40.96
N ALA A 6 -1.70 -73.72 41.50
CA ALA A 6 -0.87 -72.66 40.91
C ALA A 6 -1.38 -71.71 39.81
N GLY A 7 -1.10 -70.43 40.05
CA GLY A 7 -1.07 -69.35 39.08
C GLY A 7 -0.63 -68.05 39.75
N PHE A 8 0.64 -67.99 40.17
CA PHE A 8 1.34 -66.73 40.42
C PHE A 8 1.64 -66.12 39.05
N GLU A 9 1.34 -64.84 38.83
CA GLU A 9 2.31 -63.84 38.35
C GLU A 9 1.69 -62.47 38.03
N THR A 10 2.49 -61.45 38.32
CA THR A 10 2.53 -60.10 37.73
C THR A 10 1.46 -59.04 38.08
N VAL A 11 1.82 -58.27 39.11
CA VAL A 11 1.79 -56.79 39.15
C VAL A 11 2.07 -56.18 37.77
N ILE A 12 1.22 -55.28 37.27
CA ILE A 12 1.58 -53.93 36.78
C ILE A 12 0.32 -53.03 36.84
N ALA A 13 0.41 -51.95 37.62
CA ALA A 13 -0.53 -50.84 37.60
C ALA A 13 -0.37 -50.04 36.30
N ALA A 14 -1.48 -49.74 35.62
CA ALA A 14 -1.52 -48.70 34.60
C ALA A 14 -2.78 -47.87 34.83
N ALA A 15 -2.70 -46.93 35.77
CA ALA A 15 -3.62 -45.80 35.82
C ALA A 15 -3.14 -44.77 34.80
N THR A 16 -3.66 -44.85 33.57
CA THR A 16 -3.45 -43.81 32.56
C THR A 16 -4.34 -42.63 32.91
N ALA A 17 -3.83 -41.71 33.73
CA ALA A 17 -4.43 -40.39 33.87
C ALA A 17 -4.23 -39.63 32.56
N ILE A 18 -5.29 -39.55 31.75
CA ILE A 18 -5.34 -38.60 30.63
C ILE A 18 -5.52 -37.22 31.26
N ALA A 19 -4.40 -36.54 31.52
CA ALA A 19 -4.42 -35.11 31.75
C ALA A 19 -4.81 -34.44 30.42
N ALA A 20 -6.10 -34.19 30.23
CA ALA A 20 -6.56 -33.24 29.23
C ALA A 20 -6.10 -31.86 29.68
N THR A 21 -4.89 -31.46 29.29
CA THR A 21 -4.54 -30.04 29.24
C THR A 21 -5.45 -29.43 28.20
N ALA A 22 -6.53 -28.79 28.67
CA ALA A 22 -7.30 -27.87 27.86
C ALA A 22 -6.30 -26.83 27.33
N ALA A 23 -5.93 -26.96 26.06
CA ALA A 23 -5.22 -25.90 25.37
C ALA A 23 -6.14 -24.69 25.43
N THR A 24 -5.77 -23.70 26.24
CA THR A 24 -6.34 -22.36 26.15
C THR A 24 -6.29 -22.00 24.67
N PRO A 25 -7.43 -21.72 24.01
CA PRO A 25 -7.38 -21.29 22.63
C PRO A 25 -6.44 -20.09 22.61
N ALA A 26 -5.35 -20.22 21.85
CA ALA A 26 -4.45 -19.11 21.61
C ALA A 26 -5.36 -17.96 21.19
N ASN A 27 -5.40 -16.91 22.01
CA ASN A 27 -6.01 -15.66 21.63
C ASN A 27 -5.38 -15.35 20.27
N PRO A 28 -6.14 -15.35 19.15
CA PRO A 28 -5.54 -14.99 17.88
C PRO A 28 -5.03 -13.59 18.13
N GLU A 29 -3.71 -13.45 18.24
CA GLU A 29 -3.07 -12.14 18.14
C GLU A 29 -3.79 -11.48 16.98
N THR A 30 -4.39 -10.33 17.25
CA THR A 30 -5.12 -9.58 16.25
C THR A 30 -4.06 -9.22 15.23
N GLN A 31 -3.88 -10.10 14.24
CA GLN A 31 -2.86 -9.96 13.23
C GLN A 31 -3.23 -8.67 12.54
N TRP A 32 -2.44 -7.65 12.82
CA TRP A 32 -2.66 -6.31 12.36
C TRP A 32 -2.51 -6.38 10.84
N VAL A 33 -3.64 -6.39 10.13
CA VAL A 33 -3.68 -6.31 8.68
C VAL A 33 -3.73 -4.81 8.37
N PRO A 34 -2.66 -4.20 7.80
CA PRO A 34 -2.76 -2.85 7.27
C PRO A 34 -4.02 -2.77 6.40
N GLY A 35 -4.71 -1.62 6.39
CA GLY A 35 -5.75 -1.34 5.37
C GLY A 35 -5.23 -1.77 4.00
N THR A 36 -6.09 -2.25 3.10
CA THR A 36 -5.71 -3.11 1.96
C THR A 36 -4.64 -2.45 1.07
N ARG A 37 -3.37 -2.60 1.42
CA ARG A 37 -2.22 -2.16 0.61
C ARG A 37 -2.10 -3.14 -0.54
N GLU A 38 -3.02 -2.99 -1.49
CA GLU A 38 -3.03 -3.77 -2.71
C GLU A 38 -1.88 -3.30 -3.59
N ALA A 39 -1.24 -4.22 -4.31
CA ALA A 39 -0.12 -3.89 -5.20
C ALA A 39 -0.49 -2.79 -6.23
N VAL A 40 -1.76 -2.75 -6.65
CA VAL A 40 -2.29 -1.74 -7.57
C VAL A 40 -2.29 -0.31 -6.98
N SER A 41 -2.31 -0.18 -5.65
CA SER A 41 -2.28 1.09 -4.92
C SER A 41 -0.86 1.57 -4.60
N THR A 42 0.17 0.75 -4.88
CA THR A 42 1.58 1.08 -4.61
C THR A 42 2.30 1.40 -5.92
N MET A 43 2.17 2.66 -6.37
CA MET A 43 2.87 3.21 -7.53
C MET A 43 3.60 4.49 -7.15
N ASN A 44 4.71 4.77 -7.81
CA ASN A 44 5.40 6.05 -7.67
C ASN A 44 4.60 7.15 -8.38
N THR A 45 4.49 8.31 -7.74
CA THR A 45 3.97 9.54 -8.35
C THR A 45 4.98 10.12 -9.35
N LEU A 46 4.53 11.10 -10.14
CA LEU A 46 5.36 11.96 -10.98
C LEU A 46 6.58 12.53 -10.22
N PHE A 47 6.38 12.95 -8.97
CA PHE A 47 7.40 13.61 -8.15
C PHE A 47 8.22 12.63 -7.29
N GLY A 48 7.95 11.33 -7.40
CA GLY A 48 8.72 10.29 -6.73
C GLY A 48 7.93 9.52 -5.69
N PRO A 49 7.40 10.10 -4.59
CA PRO A 49 6.80 9.34 -3.50
C PRO A 49 5.70 8.38 -3.95
N THR A 50 5.43 7.31 -3.20
CA THR A 50 4.25 6.48 -3.47
C THR A 50 2.95 7.30 -3.39
N GLY A 51 2.04 7.11 -4.36
CA GLY A 51 0.78 7.83 -4.37
C GLY A 51 -0.14 7.53 -5.55
N LEU A 52 -0.93 8.54 -5.91
CA LEU A 52 -1.79 8.56 -7.09
C LEU A 52 -0.94 8.96 -8.31
N ILE A 53 -1.34 9.95 -9.10
CA ILE A 53 -0.60 10.32 -10.33
C ILE A 53 0.50 11.32 -9.96
N ALA A 54 0.12 12.48 -9.43
CA ALA A 54 1.04 13.50 -8.90
C ALA A 54 0.89 13.68 -7.39
N THR A 55 -0.25 13.30 -6.81
CA THR A 55 -0.52 13.48 -5.38
C THR A 55 -0.02 12.29 -4.54
N PRO A 56 0.69 12.53 -3.42
CA PRO A 56 1.12 11.46 -2.53
C PRO A 56 -0.07 10.87 -1.77
N THR A 57 0.03 9.59 -1.40
CA THR A 57 -0.88 8.97 -0.42
C THR A 57 -0.13 8.65 0.87
N ALA A 58 -0.88 8.32 1.94
CA ALA A 58 -0.27 7.84 3.18
C ALA A 58 0.43 6.49 3.01
N TYR A 59 0.12 5.73 1.95
CA TYR A 59 0.78 4.47 1.66
C TYR A 59 2.22 4.72 1.22
N GLY A 60 3.11 3.78 1.50
CA GLY A 60 4.51 3.88 1.14
C GLY A 60 5.12 2.52 0.89
N SER A 61 6.34 2.52 0.36
CA SER A 61 7.11 1.31 0.12
C SER A 61 7.27 0.51 1.40
N GLU A 62 7.04 -0.79 1.28
CA GLU A 62 7.25 -1.70 2.41
C GLU A 62 8.74 -1.82 2.73
N HIS A 63 9.03 -2.22 3.97
CA HIS A 63 10.40 -2.45 4.40
C HIS A 63 11.10 -3.47 3.49
N ASN A 64 12.31 -3.15 3.06
CA ASN A 64 13.12 -3.94 2.11
C ASN A 64 12.55 -4.04 0.69
N ASN A 65 11.57 -3.19 0.33
CA ASN A 65 11.12 -3.06 -1.05
C ASN A 65 11.77 -1.84 -1.71
N ILE A 66 12.35 -2.06 -2.89
CA ILE A 66 12.77 -1.00 -3.81
C ILE A 66 11.74 -0.89 -4.93
N GLN A 67 11.25 0.32 -5.20
CA GLN A 67 10.33 0.61 -6.29
C GLN A 67 11.00 1.52 -7.32
N PHE A 68 10.99 1.14 -8.58
CA PHE A 68 11.46 1.96 -9.70
C PHE A 68 10.27 2.36 -10.56
N GLY A 69 10.06 3.66 -10.73
CA GLY A 69 8.98 4.22 -11.51
C GLY A 69 9.48 4.93 -12.77
N ALA A 70 8.64 4.96 -13.79
CA ALA A 70 8.78 5.88 -14.92
C ALA A 70 7.40 6.41 -15.31
N LEU A 71 7.31 7.69 -15.64
CA LEU A 71 6.11 8.32 -16.16
C LEU A 71 6.48 9.11 -17.41
N PHE A 72 5.71 8.95 -18.48
CA PHE A 72 5.90 9.61 -19.76
C PHE A 72 4.63 10.39 -20.10
N GLY A 73 4.73 11.71 -20.10
CA GLY A 73 3.72 12.63 -20.61
C GLY A 73 4.34 13.59 -21.64
N ASP A 74 3.51 14.39 -22.30
CA ASP A 74 3.94 15.28 -23.39
C ASP A 74 4.87 16.41 -22.89
N ASP A 75 4.49 17.07 -21.80
CA ASP A 75 5.28 18.19 -21.23
C ASP A 75 6.23 17.77 -20.11
N ILE A 76 6.00 16.60 -19.50
CA ILE A 76 6.81 16.12 -18.39
C ILE A 76 6.94 14.61 -18.40
N SER A 77 8.19 14.16 -18.26
CA SER A 77 8.52 12.76 -18.03
C SER A 77 9.33 12.63 -16.75
N SER A 78 9.24 11.48 -16.08
CA SER A 78 9.98 11.23 -14.86
C SER A 78 10.53 9.81 -14.78
N ALA A 79 11.65 9.67 -14.09
CA ALA A 79 12.17 8.39 -13.61
C ALA A 79 12.35 8.49 -12.10
N SER A 80 11.81 7.55 -11.33
CA SER A 80 11.79 7.62 -9.87
C SER A 80 12.25 6.33 -9.21
N GLY A 81 12.73 6.46 -7.98
CA GLY A 81 13.18 5.36 -7.16
C GLY A 81 12.79 5.59 -5.70
N ASN A 82 12.16 4.61 -5.05
CA ASN A 82 11.82 4.65 -3.63
C ASN A 82 12.30 3.38 -2.93
N TYR A 83 12.67 3.51 -1.66
CA TYR A 83 13.11 2.42 -0.82
C TYR A 83 12.48 2.51 0.57
N GLY A 84 11.90 1.41 1.04
CA GLY A 84 11.41 1.29 2.41
C GLY A 84 12.54 0.93 3.38
N ILE A 85 13.14 1.94 4.02
CA ILE A 85 14.30 1.74 4.92
C ILE A 85 13.91 0.91 6.14
N ILE A 86 12.81 1.28 6.78
CA ILE A 86 12.19 0.58 7.91
C ILE A 86 10.68 0.54 7.66
N ARG A 87 9.94 -0.22 8.47
CA ARG A 87 8.48 -0.24 8.35
C ARG A 87 7.95 1.19 8.43
N TYR A 88 7.14 1.56 7.44
CA TYR A 88 6.47 2.85 7.35
C TYR A 88 7.38 4.06 7.11
N VAL A 89 8.63 3.86 6.69
CA VAL A 89 9.52 4.95 6.29
C VAL A 89 10.02 4.70 4.87
N GLU A 90 9.70 5.63 3.98
CA GLU A 90 10.11 5.65 2.59
C GLU A 90 11.09 6.80 2.37
N VAL A 91 12.15 6.53 1.62
CA VAL A 91 13.00 7.55 1.02
C VAL A 91 13.15 7.29 -0.46
N GLY A 92 13.38 8.33 -1.24
CA GLY A 92 13.52 8.18 -2.66
C GLY A 92 13.85 9.47 -3.37
N GLY A 93 13.59 9.47 -4.67
CA GLY A 93 13.73 10.63 -5.52
C GLY A 93 13.16 10.40 -6.90
N ALA A 94 13.09 11.49 -7.65
CA ALA A 94 12.70 11.47 -9.05
C ALA A 94 13.63 12.39 -9.86
N TYR A 95 13.97 11.96 -11.07
CA TYR A 95 14.49 12.82 -12.12
C TYR A 95 13.33 13.22 -13.02
N LEU A 96 13.19 14.52 -13.27
CA LEU A 96 12.11 15.14 -14.03
C LEU A 96 12.72 15.76 -15.29
N ASP A 97 12.32 15.25 -16.44
CA ASP A 97 12.55 15.82 -17.77
C ASP A 97 11.35 16.71 -18.11
N ARG A 98 11.59 18.00 -18.33
CA ARG A 98 10.55 19.03 -18.40
C ARG A 98 10.68 19.82 -19.69
N THR A 99 9.73 19.64 -20.60
CA THR A 99 9.70 20.36 -21.88
C THR A 99 9.63 21.87 -21.63
N GLY A 100 10.55 22.62 -22.23
CA GLY A 100 10.61 24.08 -22.07
C GLY A 100 11.16 24.59 -20.74
N ALA A 101 11.65 23.69 -19.86
CA ALA A 101 12.33 24.04 -18.61
C ALA A 101 13.64 23.26 -18.46
N SER A 102 14.36 23.48 -17.35
CA SER A 102 15.54 22.67 -17.02
C SER A 102 15.14 21.35 -16.37
N ASP A 103 15.84 20.28 -16.68
CA ASP A 103 15.70 19.00 -15.97
C ASP A 103 16.09 19.14 -14.51
N LYS A 104 15.47 18.35 -13.64
CA LYS A 104 15.68 18.43 -12.19
C LYS A 104 15.66 17.07 -11.54
N ALA A 105 16.51 16.90 -10.54
CA ALA A 105 16.45 15.79 -9.62
C ALA A 105 15.88 16.29 -8.28
N VAL A 106 14.87 15.59 -7.78
CA VAL A 106 14.24 15.87 -6.48
C VAL A 106 14.45 14.67 -5.56
N ALA A 107 14.72 14.93 -4.28
CA ALA A 107 14.81 13.91 -3.25
C ALA A 107 13.57 13.97 -2.36
N ASN A 108 13.04 12.82 -1.96
CA ASN A 108 11.84 12.74 -1.14
C ASN A 108 12.01 11.80 0.05
N ALA A 109 11.19 12.03 1.07
CA ALA A 109 11.05 11.15 2.22
C ALA A 109 9.62 11.21 2.77
N LYS A 110 9.14 10.10 3.32
CA LYS A 110 7.80 9.99 3.89
C LYS A 110 7.79 9.02 5.06
N VAL A 111 7.05 9.39 6.09
CA VAL A 111 6.74 8.54 7.24
C VAL A 111 5.23 8.29 7.27
N THR A 112 4.83 7.03 7.35
CA THR A 112 3.44 6.63 7.54
C THR A 112 3.18 6.33 9.03
N ILE A 113 2.14 6.92 9.57
CA ILE A 113 1.64 6.71 10.92
C ILE A 113 0.30 5.99 10.78
N ILE A 114 0.13 4.92 11.55
CA ILE A 114 -1.10 4.12 11.50
C ILE A 114 -1.74 4.10 12.88
N PRO A 115 -2.81 4.89 13.09
CA PRO A 115 -3.47 4.99 14.38
C PRO A 115 -4.07 3.64 14.80
N GLN A 116 -3.75 3.19 16.02
CA GLN A 116 -4.17 1.87 16.53
C GLN A 116 -5.71 1.68 16.55
N ASN A 117 -6.46 2.77 16.69
CA ASN A 117 -7.92 2.74 16.79
C ASN A 117 -8.63 2.76 15.42
N PHE A 118 -7.92 3.03 14.32
CA PHE A 118 -8.50 3.19 13.00
C PHE A 118 -7.85 2.23 12.01
N ARG A 119 -8.42 1.04 11.88
CA ARG A 119 -7.87 -0.06 11.04
C ARG A 119 -7.72 0.29 9.57
N ASN A 120 -8.56 1.19 9.07
CA ASN A 120 -8.67 1.55 7.66
C ASN A 120 -8.13 2.96 7.38
N PHE A 121 -7.38 3.56 8.30
CA PHE A 121 -6.91 4.93 8.16
C PHE A 121 -5.41 5.00 8.42
N GLU A 122 -4.69 5.69 7.55
CA GLU A 122 -3.26 5.93 7.65
C GLU A 122 -2.97 7.41 7.41
N VAL A 123 -1.92 7.93 8.04
CA VAL A 123 -1.46 9.31 7.87
C VAL A 123 -0.03 9.29 7.36
N GLY A 124 0.22 9.92 6.22
CA GLY A 124 1.56 10.15 5.68
C GLY A 124 2.01 11.57 5.98
N ILE A 125 3.24 11.72 6.45
CA ILE A 125 3.92 13.01 6.55
C ILE A 125 5.18 12.90 5.70
N GLY A 126 5.40 13.83 4.78
CA GLY A 126 6.54 13.74 3.90
C GLY A 126 7.05 15.08 3.39
N VAL A 127 8.17 14.96 2.68
CA VAL A 127 8.83 16.03 1.94
C VAL A 127 9.10 15.55 0.52
N ILE A 128 8.81 16.40 -0.46
CA ILE A 128 9.23 16.31 -1.85
C ILE A 128 10.24 17.42 -2.06
N ASP A 129 11.29 17.11 -2.82
CA ASP A 129 12.35 18.04 -3.14
C ASP A 129 13.06 18.64 -1.91
N ALA A 130 13.58 17.75 -1.06
CA ALA A 130 14.25 18.11 0.19
C ALA A 130 15.45 19.06 0.00
N PHE A 131 15.99 19.18 -1.22
CA PHE A 131 17.13 20.03 -1.56
C PHE A 131 16.76 21.28 -2.38
N ASP A 132 15.46 21.58 -2.51
CA ASP A 132 14.94 22.79 -3.15
C ASP A 132 15.46 23.00 -4.59
N ALA A 133 15.35 21.96 -5.42
CA ALA A 133 15.75 22.00 -6.82
C ALA A 133 14.69 22.64 -7.73
N ILE A 134 13.41 22.50 -7.39
CA ILE A 134 12.21 23.06 -7.99
C ILE A 134 11.46 23.88 -6.94
N ASP A 135 10.97 23.21 -5.89
CA ASP A 135 10.17 23.81 -4.84
C ASP A 135 10.03 22.83 -3.65
N GLN A 136 10.68 23.17 -2.53
CA GLN A 136 10.65 22.34 -1.33
C GLN A 136 9.22 22.22 -0.76
N THR A 137 8.68 21.00 -0.84
CA THR A 137 7.29 20.71 -0.51
C THR A 137 7.18 19.78 0.69
N PHE A 138 6.66 20.27 1.79
CA PHE A 138 6.19 19.51 2.94
C PHE A 138 4.69 19.22 2.79
N TYR A 139 4.27 18.01 3.14
CA TYR A 139 2.87 17.62 3.07
C TYR A 139 2.45 16.68 4.20
N VAL A 140 1.16 16.69 4.48
CA VAL A 140 0.47 15.72 5.32
C VAL A 140 -0.72 15.20 4.55
N VAL A 141 -0.89 13.87 4.50
CA VAL A 141 -1.99 13.21 3.79
C VAL A 141 -2.62 12.14 4.66
N GLY A 142 -3.95 12.13 4.73
CA GLY A 142 -4.73 11.02 5.26
C GLY A 142 -5.21 10.11 4.14
N SER A 143 -5.05 8.80 4.30
CA SER A 143 -5.64 7.78 3.43
C SER A 143 -6.66 6.96 4.20
N ALA A 144 -7.81 6.69 3.59
CA ALA A 144 -8.84 5.85 4.19
C ALA A 144 -9.41 4.82 3.21
N ASP A 145 -9.60 3.59 3.67
CA ASP A 145 -10.38 2.56 2.98
C ASP A 145 -11.85 2.68 3.41
N LEU A 146 -12.65 3.40 2.62
CA LEU A 146 -14.07 3.60 2.89
C LEU A 146 -14.90 2.36 2.61
N VAL A 147 -14.53 1.64 1.54
CA VAL A 147 -15.12 0.34 1.19
C VAL A 147 -13.98 -0.63 0.94
N THR A 148 -13.79 -1.58 1.85
CA THR A 148 -12.81 -2.64 1.67
C THR A 148 -13.34 -3.66 0.67
N PRO A 149 -12.63 -3.93 -0.44
CA PRO A 149 -13.10 -4.91 -1.41
C PRO A 149 -13.05 -6.31 -0.82
N GLU A 150 -14.19 -7.01 -0.84
CA GLU A 150 -14.25 -8.43 -0.48
C GLU A 150 -14.11 -9.25 -1.77
N TRP A 151 -12.89 -9.72 -2.04
CA TRP A 151 -12.57 -10.37 -3.32
C TRP A 151 -13.26 -11.72 -3.53
N ARG A 152 -13.91 -12.28 -2.49
CA ARG A 152 -14.64 -13.56 -2.54
C ARG A 152 -15.70 -13.65 -1.43
N VAL A 153 -16.92 -13.18 -1.69
CA VAL A 153 -18.08 -13.54 -0.86
C VAL A 153 -18.96 -14.52 -1.62
N ASN A 154 -19.14 -15.72 -1.07
CA ASN A 154 -20.20 -16.62 -1.51
C ASN A 154 -21.48 -16.22 -0.76
N VAL A 155 -22.30 -15.36 -1.36
CA VAL A 155 -23.65 -15.11 -0.84
C VAL A 155 -24.61 -15.99 -1.62
N ARG A 156 -25.22 -16.97 -0.97
CA ARG A 156 -26.25 -17.86 -1.58
C ARG A 156 -25.80 -18.60 -2.85
N GLY A 157 -24.51 -18.92 -2.98
CA GLY A 157 -23.96 -19.63 -4.13
C GLY A 157 -23.62 -18.74 -5.33
N GLU A 158 -23.83 -17.43 -5.22
CA GLU A 158 -23.42 -16.44 -6.21
C GLU A 158 -22.12 -15.75 -5.75
N ARG A 159 -21.16 -15.61 -6.68
CA ARG A 159 -19.87 -14.97 -6.44
C ARG A 159 -20.02 -13.47 -6.67
N PHE A 160 -20.00 -12.69 -5.61
CA PHE A 160 -19.96 -11.22 -5.69
C PHE A 160 -18.57 -10.70 -5.35
N SER A 161 -18.16 -9.64 -6.06
CA SER A 161 -16.99 -8.83 -5.72
C SER A 161 -17.50 -7.40 -5.49
N THR A 162 -17.26 -6.87 -4.30
CA THR A 162 -17.56 -5.45 -4.01
C THR A 162 -16.46 -4.57 -4.61
N ILE A 163 -16.84 -3.48 -5.28
CA ILE A 163 -15.89 -2.47 -5.74
C ILE A 163 -15.33 -1.77 -4.49
N GLY A 164 -14.02 -1.84 -4.30
CA GLY A 164 -13.35 -1.15 -3.21
C GLY A 164 -13.28 0.35 -3.47
N LEU A 165 -13.28 1.15 -2.41
CA LEU A 165 -13.12 2.60 -2.48
C LEU A 165 -12.09 3.04 -1.44
N LYS A 166 -11.03 3.71 -1.93
CA LYS A 166 -10.04 4.40 -1.13
C LYS A 166 -10.12 5.89 -1.41
N VAL A 167 -9.91 6.69 -0.38
CA VAL A 167 -9.84 8.15 -0.48
C VAL A 167 -8.57 8.67 0.16
N HIS A 168 -8.07 9.76 -0.40
CA HIS A 168 -6.84 10.41 0.00
C HIS A 168 -7.10 11.92 0.05
N ALA A 169 -6.71 12.57 1.13
CA ALA A 169 -6.81 14.02 1.24
C ALA A 169 -5.65 14.55 2.06
N GLY A 170 -5.06 15.64 1.62
CA GLY A 170 -3.91 16.23 2.27
C GLY A 170 -3.78 17.72 2.04
N VAL A 171 -2.80 18.29 2.71
CA VAL A 171 -2.37 19.68 2.57
C VAL A 171 -0.86 19.68 2.41
N GLY A 172 -0.33 20.63 1.67
CA GLY A 172 1.11 20.85 1.57
C GLY A 172 1.44 22.22 1.02
N ASN A 173 2.70 22.63 1.18
CA ASN A 173 3.23 23.84 0.54
C ASN A 173 3.94 23.48 -0.78
N GLY A 174 4.66 24.43 -1.36
CA GLY A 174 5.47 24.22 -2.56
C GLY A 174 4.62 23.86 -3.77
N ILE A 175 4.79 22.66 -4.34
CA ILE A 175 4.02 22.19 -5.51
C ILE A 175 2.51 22.10 -5.29
N PHE A 176 2.04 22.20 -4.03
CA PHE A 176 0.61 22.21 -3.68
C PHE A 176 0.12 23.61 -3.27
N ASP A 177 0.90 24.67 -3.45
CA ASP A 177 0.50 26.07 -3.27
C ASP A 177 -0.16 26.41 -1.91
N GLU A 178 0.16 25.68 -0.83
CA GLU A 178 -0.47 25.82 0.50
C GLU A 178 -1.96 25.45 0.53
N GLU A 179 -2.41 24.72 -0.49
CA GLU A 179 -3.79 24.31 -0.70
C GLU A 179 -4.03 22.82 -0.34
N LEU A 180 -5.31 22.46 -0.35
CA LEU A 180 -5.77 21.09 -0.17
C LEU A 180 -5.58 20.32 -1.48
N PHE A 181 -5.10 19.09 -1.40
CA PHE A 181 -5.20 18.13 -2.51
C PHE A 181 -6.04 16.93 -2.08
N ALA A 182 -6.69 16.28 -3.04
CA ALA A 182 -7.53 15.13 -2.76
C ALA A 182 -7.55 14.15 -3.93
N GLY A 183 -7.86 12.90 -3.65
CA GLY A 183 -8.04 11.89 -4.68
C GLY A 183 -8.68 10.63 -4.14
N GLY A 184 -8.94 9.70 -5.04
CA GLY A 184 -9.55 8.43 -4.71
C GLY A 184 -9.18 7.36 -5.70
N GLU A 185 -9.36 6.12 -5.24
CA GLU A 185 -9.11 4.93 -6.01
C GLU A 185 -10.31 3.98 -5.89
N LEU A 186 -10.89 3.61 -7.03
CA LEU A 186 -11.91 2.58 -7.15
C LEU A 186 -11.25 1.27 -7.55
N LEU A 187 -11.32 0.27 -6.67
CA LEU A 187 -10.69 -1.04 -6.88
C LEU A 187 -11.73 -2.01 -7.43
N PHE A 188 -11.67 -2.27 -8.73
CA PHE A 188 -12.56 -3.25 -9.37
C PHE A 188 -12.10 -4.67 -9.13
N THR A 189 -10.78 -4.88 -9.12
CA THR A 189 -10.12 -6.16 -8.81
C THR A 189 -8.85 -5.86 -8.01
N LYS A 190 -8.21 -6.88 -7.41
CA LYS A 190 -6.88 -6.73 -6.80
C LYS A 190 -5.79 -6.26 -7.79
N ASN A 191 -6.08 -6.33 -9.09
CA ASN A 191 -5.16 -6.03 -10.17
C ASN A 191 -5.58 -4.82 -11.01
N VAL A 192 -6.77 -4.24 -10.80
CA VAL A 192 -7.30 -3.17 -11.66
C VAL A 192 -7.99 -2.13 -10.80
N SER A 193 -7.57 -0.88 -10.95
CA SER A 193 -8.22 0.26 -10.30
C SER A 193 -8.39 1.44 -11.24
N LEU A 194 -9.35 2.30 -10.91
CA LEU A 194 -9.48 3.64 -11.49
C LEU A 194 -9.08 4.65 -10.42
N VAL A 195 -8.18 5.56 -10.78
CA VAL A 195 -7.67 6.62 -9.94
C VAL A 195 -8.16 7.95 -10.46
N GLY A 196 -8.58 8.81 -9.55
CA GLY A 196 -8.82 10.22 -9.81
C GLY A 196 -8.16 11.06 -8.74
N GLU A 197 -7.55 12.17 -9.11
CA GLU A 197 -6.97 13.13 -8.18
C GLU A 197 -7.28 14.56 -8.61
N TRP A 198 -7.31 15.45 -7.64
CA TRP A 198 -7.32 16.89 -7.80
C TRP A 198 -6.10 17.42 -7.07
N ASP A 199 -5.18 18.00 -7.84
CA ASP A 199 -3.84 18.40 -7.39
C ASP A 199 -3.75 19.88 -7.02
N THR A 200 -4.88 20.51 -6.66
CA THR A 200 -5.15 21.95 -6.43
C THR A 200 -5.56 22.74 -7.67
N GLN A 201 -5.00 22.41 -8.83
CA GLN A 201 -5.24 23.16 -10.06
C GLN A 201 -6.10 22.36 -11.05
N ASP A 202 -5.73 21.11 -11.27
CA ASP A 202 -6.27 20.27 -12.32
C ASP A 202 -6.86 18.97 -11.76
N PHE A 203 -7.86 18.43 -12.46
CA PHE A 203 -8.35 17.09 -12.20
C PHE A 203 -7.65 16.10 -13.14
N ASN A 204 -7.01 15.10 -12.56
CA ASN A 204 -6.27 14.05 -13.27
C ASN A 204 -6.94 12.70 -13.03
N ALA A 205 -6.88 11.81 -14.01
CA ALA A 205 -7.48 10.48 -13.88
C ALA A 205 -6.70 9.43 -14.67
N ALA A 206 -6.61 8.21 -14.12
CA ALA A 206 -5.89 7.11 -14.74
C ALA A 206 -6.50 5.75 -14.40
N ILE A 207 -6.37 4.81 -15.32
CA ILE A 207 -6.61 3.39 -15.05
C ILE A 207 -5.28 2.74 -14.72
N ARG A 208 -5.26 1.93 -13.66
CA ARG A 208 -4.09 1.18 -13.22
C ARG A 208 -4.30 -0.32 -13.40
N TYR A 209 -3.21 -1.01 -13.72
CA TYR A 209 -3.14 -2.45 -13.74
C TYR A 209 -1.90 -2.95 -13.01
N ALA A 210 -2.08 -3.89 -12.08
CA ALA A 210 -1.02 -4.58 -11.38
C ALA A 210 -0.86 -6.01 -11.92
N HIS A 211 0.32 -6.35 -12.40
CA HIS A 211 0.70 -7.71 -12.73
C HIS A 211 1.44 -8.35 -11.56
N GLY A 212 0.67 -8.99 -10.67
CA GLY A 212 1.19 -9.49 -9.41
C GLY A 212 1.61 -8.34 -8.48
N ASP A 213 2.65 -8.58 -7.70
CA ASP A 213 3.14 -7.66 -6.67
C ASP A 213 4.40 -6.88 -7.08
N TYR A 214 4.87 -7.10 -8.31
CA TYR A 214 6.18 -6.64 -8.78
C TYR A 214 6.12 -5.67 -9.95
N PHE A 215 4.99 -5.54 -10.63
CA PHE A 215 4.87 -4.66 -11.79
C PHE A 215 3.49 -4.02 -11.87
N ASN A 216 3.48 -2.70 -11.98
CA ASN A 216 2.29 -1.87 -12.12
C ASN A 216 2.42 -0.98 -13.35
N VAL A 217 1.31 -0.76 -14.05
CA VAL A 217 1.21 0.20 -15.15
C VAL A 217 -0.01 1.07 -14.95
N GLN A 218 0.06 2.30 -15.42
CA GLN A 218 -1.07 3.20 -15.46
C GLN A 218 -1.10 3.99 -16.76
N ILE A 219 -2.29 4.29 -17.25
CA ILE A 219 -2.50 5.19 -18.39
C ILE A 219 -3.63 6.15 -18.04
N GLY A 220 -3.52 7.40 -18.47
CA GLY A 220 -4.49 8.40 -18.08
C GLY A 220 -4.25 9.77 -18.67
N PHE A 221 -4.88 10.75 -18.04
CA PHE A 221 -4.72 12.16 -18.34
C PHE A 221 -4.17 12.88 -17.11
N PHE A 222 -3.14 13.70 -17.35
CA PHE A 222 -2.51 14.57 -16.36
C PHE A 222 -2.40 15.96 -16.99
N LYS A 223 -3.00 16.98 -16.37
CA LYS A 223 -3.07 18.36 -16.91
C LYS A 223 -3.60 18.44 -18.35
N SER A 224 -4.62 17.65 -18.66
CA SER A 224 -5.22 17.47 -20.00
C SER A 224 -4.39 16.67 -21.01
N ASP A 225 -3.14 16.30 -20.69
CA ASP A 225 -2.28 15.54 -21.57
C ASP A 225 -2.33 14.05 -21.27
N PHE A 226 -2.19 13.24 -22.32
CA PHE A 226 -2.10 11.80 -22.15
C PHE A 226 -0.77 11.44 -21.50
N PHE A 227 -0.80 10.45 -20.60
CA PHE A 227 0.43 9.92 -20.03
C PHE A 227 0.38 8.40 -19.84
N LEU A 228 1.57 7.81 -19.79
CA LEU A 228 1.80 6.41 -19.42
C LEU A 228 2.77 6.34 -18.25
N GLY A 229 2.43 5.57 -17.22
CA GLY A 229 3.30 5.31 -16.08
C GLY A 229 3.52 3.81 -15.88
N ALA A 230 4.68 3.46 -15.33
CA ALA A 230 5.00 2.12 -14.88
C ALA A 230 5.76 2.16 -13.56
N THR A 231 5.61 1.13 -12.72
CA THR A 231 6.40 0.94 -11.50
C THR A 231 6.74 -0.53 -11.35
N THR A 232 8.01 -0.83 -11.12
CA THR A 232 8.51 -2.17 -10.79
C THR A 232 8.90 -2.21 -9.32
N THR A 233 8.58 -3.30 -8.61
CA THR A 233 8.93 -3.51 -7.21
C THR A 233 9.85 -4.73 -7.08
N LEU A 234 10.96 -4.55 -6.38
CA LEU A 234 11.90 -5.61 -5.99
C LEU A 234 11.82 -5.80 -4.47
N ARG A 235 11.73 -7.06 -4.01
CA ARG A 235 11.65 -7.43 -2.58
C ARG A 235 12.88 -8.25 -2.21
N PHE A 236 13.43 -8.02 -1.01
CA PHE A 236 14.61 -8.72 -0.47
C PHE A 236 14.33 -9.35 0.90
#